data_AF-A0A6A0GRN4-F1
#
_entry.id   AF-A0A6A0GRN4-F1
#
_cell.length_a   1.000
_cell.length_b   1.000
_cell.length_c   1.000
_cell.angle_alpha   90.00
_cell.angle_beta   90.00
_cell.angle_gamma   90.00
#
_symmetry.space_group_name_H-M   'P 1'
#
loop_
_entity.id
_entity.type
_entity.pdbx_description
1 polymer ?
#
loop_
_entity_poly.entity_id
_entity_poly.type
_entity_poly.pdbx_seq_one_letter_code
_entity_poly.pdbx_strand_id
1 'polypeptide(L)' 'MSEKPVSGGLLGWTFLCVVGDQFARAKKGDRFFYDVGGQPGSFSEEIRKASWARILCDNSDNVVSVQPLAFRLQNRNL' A
#
# COMPACT_ATOMS: atom_id res chain seq x y z
N MET A 1 5.68 -20.65 -7.15
CA MET A 1 4.33 -20.73 -6.55
C MET A 1 3.50 -21.69 -7.38
N SER A 2 2.83 -22.67 -6.76
CA SER A 2 2.13 -23.74 -7.48
C SER A 2 0.67 -23.43 -7.83
N GLU A 3 0.03 -22.55 -7.06
CA GLU A 3 -1.33 -22.07 -7.34
C GLU A 3 -1.31 -20.94 -8.37
N LYS A 4 -2.33 -20.90 -9.23
CA LYS A 4 -2.54 -19.76 -10.12
C LYS A 4 -3.07 -18.56 -9.32
N PRO A 5 -2.71 -17.32 -9.69
CA PRO A 5 -3.26 -16.13 -9.06
C PRO A 5 -4.79 -16.08 -9.16
N VAL A 6 -5.45 -15.54 -8.13
CA VAL A 6 -6.87 -15.20 -8.19
C VAL A 6 -7.12 -14.05 -9.19
N SER A 7 -8.35 -13.92 -9.68
CA SER A 7 -8.73 -12.83 -10.59
C SER A 7 -8.39 -11.46 -9.98
N GLY A 8 -7.60 -10.66 -10.68
CA GLY A 8 -7.16 -9.33 -10.22
C GLY A 8 -6.12 -9.32 -9.10
N GLY A 9 -5.63 -10.47 -8.64
CA GLY A 9 -4.63 -10.60 -7.59
C GLY A 9 -3.28 -11.15 -8.09
N LEU A 10 -2.28 -11.10 -7.21
CA LEU A 10 -0.94 -11.67 -7.47
C LEU A 10 -0.74 -13.06 -6.85
N LEU A 11 -1.56 -13.41 -5.86
CA LEU A 11 -1.41 -14.63 -5.05
C LEU A 11 -2.47 -15.66 -5.41
N GLY A 12 -2.12 -16.94 -5.28
CA GLY A 12 -3.10 -18.03 -5.25
C GLY A 12 -3.88 -18.07 -3.95
N TRP A 13 -4.94 -18.89 -3.89
CA TRP A 13 -5.89 -18.98 -2.78
C TRP A 13 -5.25 -19.18 -1.40
N THR A 14 -4.29 -20.08 -1.27
CA THR A 14 -3.63 -20.36 0.01
C THR A 14 -2.87 -19.13 0.49
N PHE A 15 -2.06 -18.54 -0.39
CA PHE A 15 -1.24 -17.39 -0.02
C PHE A 15 -2.09 -16.12 0.16
N LEU A 16 -3.18 -15.98 -0.58
CA LEU A 16 -4.16 -14.91 -0.36
C LEU A 16 -4.72 -14.98 1.07
N CYS A 17 -5.10 -16.16 1.55
CA CYS A 17 -5.61 -16.36 2.90
C CYS A 17 -4.56 -16.02 3.96
N VAL A 18 -3.36 -16.61 3.84
CA VAL A 18 -2.28 -16.40 4.82
C VAL A 18 -1.87 -14.93 4.87
N VAL A 19 -1.60 -14.31 3.71
CA VAL A 19 -1.18 -12.90 3.65
C VAL A 19 -2.29 -11.98 4.15
N GLY A 20 -3.53 -12.20 3.71
CA GLY A 20 -4.67 -11.38 4.13
C GLY A 20 -4.95 -11.44 5.64
N ASP A 21 -4.95 -12.64 6.22
CA ASP A 21 -5.17 -12.82 7.67
C ASP A 21 -4.06 -12.14 8.47
N GLN A 22 -2.80 -12.30 8.06
CA GLN A 22 -1.67 -11.68 8.77
C GLN A 22 -1.71 -10.15 8.71
N PHE A 23 -2.00 -9.54 7.55
CA PHE A 23 -2.14 -8.08 7.46
C PHE A 23 -3.34 -7.55 8.26
N ALA A 24 -4.47 -8.26 8.27
CA ALA A 24 -5.64 -7.88 9.05
C ALA A 24 -5.35 -7.89 10.56
N ARG A 25 -4.67 -8.94 11.05
CA ARG A 25 -4.26 -9.06 12.47
C ARG A 25 -3.25 -8.00 12.85
N ALA A 26 -2.24 -7.75 12.01
CA ALA A 26 -1.24 -6.72 12.25
C ALA A 26 -1.88 -5.34 12.38
N LYS A 27 -2.81 -4.99 11.48
CA LYS A 27 -3.56 -3.73 11.55
C LYS A 27 -4.44 -3.65 12.80
N LYS A 28 -5.28 -4.65 13.04
CA LYS A 28 -6.27 -4.63 14.13
C LYS A 28 -5.62 -4.74 15.53
N GLY A 29 -4.48 -5.44 15.61
CA GLY A 29 -3.75 -5.64 16.86
C GLY A 29 -2.89 -4.45 17.27
N ASP A 30 -2.64 -3.51 16.36
CA ASP A 30 -1.87 -2.30 16.67
C ASP A 30 -2.78 -1.20 17.21
N ARG A 31 -2.67 -0.94 18.51
CA ARG A 31 -3.41 0.14 19.18
C ARG A 31 -3.15 1.51 18.55
N PHE A 32 -1.96 1.73 17.99
CA PHE A 32 -1.52 3.00 17.42
C PHE A 32 -1.54 3.03 15.90
N PHE A 33 -2.26 2.10 15.27
CA PHE A 33 -2.37 2.08 13.82
C PHE A 33 -2.88 3.43 13.31
N TYR A 34 -2.32 3.90 12.18
CA TYR A 34 -2.39 5.31 11.79
C TYR A 34 -3.81 5.87 11.57
N ASP A 35 -4.81 5.00 11.33
CA ASP A 35 -6.21 5.39 11.13
C ASP A 35 -7.07 5.32 12.40
N VAL A 36 -6.47 5.00 13.56
CA VAL A 36 -7.14 5.01 14.86
C VAL A 36 -7.15 6.43 15.43
N GLY A 37 -8.34 7.03 15.47
CA GLY A 37 -8.58 8.35 16.05
C GLY A 37 -8.87 8.34 17.55
N GLY A 38 -8.91 9.52 18.16
CA GLY A 38 -9.41 9.70 19.54
C GLY A 38 -8.44 9.35 20.66
N GLN A 39 -7.15 9.17 20.36
CA GLN A 39 -6.11 8.91 21.37
C GLN A 39 -4.91 9.86 21.20
N PRO A 40 -4.08 10.05 22.24
CA PRO A 40 -2.84 10.80 22.10
C PRO A 40 -1.97 10.21 20.99
N GLY A 41 -1.51 11.06 20.07
CA GLY A 41 -0.70 10.65 18.93
C GLY A 41 -1.48 10.17 17.70
N SER A 42 -2.82 10.21 17.70
CA SER A 42 -3.61 9.98 16.49
C SER A 42 -3.22 10.96 15.38
N PHE A 43 -3.07 10.45 14.16
CA PHE A 43 -2.84 11.29 13.00
C PHE A 43 -4.11 12.04 12.58
N SER A 44 -3.92 13.16 11.89
CA SER A 44 -4.98 13.88 11.20
C SER A 44 -5.23 13.29 9.81
N GLU A 45 -6.31 13.71 9.13
CA GLU A 45 -6.67 13.19 7.81
C GLU A 45 -5.63 13.51 6.72
N GLU A 46 -4.71 14.46 6.97
CA GLU A 46 -3.58 14.75 6.11
C GLU A 46 -2.72 13.51 5.80
N ILE A 47 -2.60 12.57 6.73
CA ILE A 47 -1.79 11.35 6.52
C ILE A 47 -2.32 10.51 5.34
N ARG A 48 -3.63 10.59 5.04
CA ARG A 48 -4.26 9.85 3.93
C ARG A 48 -3.90 10.41 2.56
N LYS A 49 -3.35 11.63 2.48
CA LYS A 49 -2.90 12.26 1.24
C LYS A 49 -1.52 11.75 0.80
N ALA A 50 -0.81 11.02 1.65
CA ALA A 50 0.49 10.45 1.31
C ALA A 50 0.37 9.45 0.15
N SER A 51 1.37 9.44 -0.74
CA SER A 51 1.45 8.48 -1.85
C SER A 51 2.89 8.08 -2.12
N TRP A 52 3.08 6.86 -2.61
CA TRP A 52 4.41 6.39 -3.04
C TRP A 52 5.01 7.25 -4.14
N ALA A 53 4.18 7.75 -5.07
CA ALA A 53 4.64 8.67 -6.10
C ALA A 53 5.26 9.94 -5.49
N ARG A 54 4.62 10.52 -4.47
CA ARG A 54 5.15 11.72 -3.81
C ARG A 54 6.42 11.43 -3.02
N ILE A 55 6.47 10.32 -2.28
CA ILE A 55 7.66 9.90 -1.54
C ILE A 55 8.85 9.73 -2.49
N LEU A 56 8.64 9.11 -3.65
CA LEU A 56 9.69 8.95 -4.66
C LEU A 56 10.13 10.30 -5.25
N CYS A 57 9.20 11.19 -5.62
CA CYS A 57 9.55 12.52 -6.13
C CYS A 57 10.34 13.35 -5.13
N ASP A 58 9.97 13.32 -3.85
CA ASP A 58 10.59 14.16 -2.82
C ASP A 58 11.99 13.68 -2.41
N ASN A 59 12.31 12.40 -2.65
CA ASN A 59 13.51 11.75 -2.11
C ASN A 59 14.43 11.13 -3.17
N SER A 60 14.19 11.38 -4.47
CA SER A 60 15.03 10.85 -5.55
C SER A 60 15.73 11.96 -6.31
N ASP A 61 17.03 11.79 -6.55
CA ASP A 61 17.80 12.73 -7.36
C ASP A 61 17.38 12.65 -8.83
N ASN A 62 17.26 13.81 -9.48
CA ASN A 62 16.97 13.95 -10.90
C ASN A 62 15.65 13.29 -11.39
N VAL A 63 14.73 12.94 -10.47
CA VAL A 63 13.38 12.48 -10.83
C VAL A 63 12.45 13.69 -10.92
N VAL A 64 12.09 14.07 -12.14
CA VAL A 64 11.22 15.24 -12.39
C VAL A 64 9.74 14.89 -12.28
N SER A 65 9.37 13.63 -12.53
CA SER A 65 7.98 13.18 -12.44
C SER A 65 7.88 11.68 -12.16
N VAL A 66 6.81 11.29 -11.47
CA VAL A 66 6.41 9.90 -11.21
C VAL A 66 4.90 9.78 -11.44
N GLN A 67 4.46 8.69 -12.04
CA GLN A 67 3.05 8.40 -12.24
C GLN A 67 2.31 8.25 -10.89
N PRO A 68 1.06 8.74 -10.76
CA PRO A 68 0.35 8.73 -9.46
C PRO A 68 0.18 7.34 -8.84
N LEU A 69 -0.11 6.32 -9.66
CA LEU A 69 -0.26 4.93 -9.22
C LEU A 69 1.07 4.17 -9.37
N ALA A 70 2.04 4.46 -8.50
CA ALA A 70 3.42 3.96 -8.61
C ALA A 70 3.56 2.42 -8.70
N PHE A 71 2.58 1.65 -8.22
CA PHE A 71 2.56 0.18 -8.33
C PHE A 71 1.96 -0.36 -9.62
N ARG A 72 1.32 0.48 -10.44
CA ARG A 72 0.87 0.06 -11.77
C ARG A 72 2.05 0.15 -12.73
N LEU A 73 2.15 -0.86 -13.60
CA LEU A 73 3.04 -0.78 -14.75
C LEU A 73 2.65 0.45 -15.58
N GLN A 74 3.65 1.16 -16.07
CA GLN A 74 3.42 2.23 -17.04
C GLN A 74 2.67 1.65 -18.23
N ASN A 75 1.66 2.39 -18.69
CA ASN A 75 0.96 2.03 -19.90
C ASN A 75 1.97 2.13 -21.06
N ARG A 76 2.38 0.99 -21.62
CA ARG A 76 3.34 0.94 -22.74
C ARG A 76 2.73 1.35 -24.08
N ASN A 77 1.45 1.73 -24.10
CA ASN A 77 0.74 2.22 -25.27
C ASN A 77 0.56 3.74 -25.17
N LEU A 78 1.64 4.46 -25.50
CA LEU A 78 1.62 5.81 -26.06
C LEU A 78 2.44 5.76 -27.34
#